data_AF-A0A5K3G0S8-F1
#
_entry.id   AF-A0A5K3G0S8-F1
#
_cell.length_a   1.000
_cell.length_b   1.000
_cell.length_c   1.000
_cell.angle_alpha   90.00
_cell.angle_beta   90.00
_cell.angle_gamma   90.00
#
_symmetry.space_group_name_H-M   'P 1'
#
loop_
_entity.id
_entity.type
_entity.pdbx_description
1 polymer ?
#
loop_
_entity_poly.entity_id
_entity_poly.type
_entity_poly.pdbx_seq_one_letter_code
_entity_poly.pdbx_strand_id
1 'polypeptide(L)'
;MEDFAQIISPAHPYCRQFRQVFPIAVDPQADMDIAFTLVVHDDIRQIARLLRMIYRINNYYCIHIDKRSSIEFQLAMRGVVTCFGANVELVPVEERTAGAESSCHVKVLD
;
A
#
# COMPACT_ATOMS: atom_id res chain seq x y z
N MET A 1 -14.93 -13.62 5.80
CA MET A 1 -13.53 -13.92 5.43
C MET A 1 -13.11 -12.85 4.45
N GLU A 2 -12.27 -11.93 4.91
CA GLU A 2 -11.89 -10.71 4.21
C GLU A 2 -10.93 -11.05 3.06
N ASP A 3 -11.49 -11.30 1.88
CA ASP A 3 -10.70 -11.59 0.70
C ASP A 3 -10.32 -10.29 -0.01
N PHE A 4 -9.19 -9.71 0.39
CA PHE A 4 -8.65 -8.51 -0.24
C PHE A 4 -8.41 -8.70 -1.74
N ALA A 5 -8.21 -9.92 -2.24
CA ALA A 5 -7.96 -10.17 -3.66
C ALA A 5 -9.15 -9.82 -4.56
N GLN A 6 -10.36 -9.69 -4.00
CA GLN A 6 -11.57 -9.31 -4.73
C GLN A 6 -11.75 -7.79 -4.89
N ILE A 7 -10.93 -6.98 -4.20
CA ILE A 7 -11.02 -5.53 -4.29
C ILE A 7 -10.38 -5.07 -5.61
N ILE A 8 -11.21 -4.66 -6.56
CA ILE A 8 -10.78 -4.14 -7.87
C ILE A 8 -11.04 -2.64 -8.06
N SER A 9 -11.66 -1.98 -7.07
CA SER A 9 -12.03 -0.56 -7.14
C SER A 9 -12.07 0.08 -5.75
N PRO A 10 -11.68 1.37 -5.62
CA PRO A 10 -11.84 2.12 -4.36
C PRO A 10 -13.30 2.20 -3.88
N ALA A 11 -14.27 2.02 -4.80
CA ALA A 11 -15.70 2.01 -4.48
C ALA A 11 -16.19 0.68 -3.88
N HIS A 12 -15.35 -0.35 -3.80
CA HIS A 12 -15.72 -1.65 -3.26
C HIS A 12 -16.19 -1.52 -1.80
N PRO A 13 -17.30 -2.16 -1.37
CA PRO A 13 -17.86 -1.97 -0.03
C PRO A 13 -16.86 -2.26 1.10
N TYR A 14 -16.10 -3.35 0.95
CA TYR A 14 -15.08 -3.73 1.93
C TYR A 14 -13.93 -2.70 2.03
N CYS A 15 -13.63 -2.01 0.93
CA CYS A 15 -12.60 -0.99 0.88
C CYS A 15 -12.98 0.26 1.71
N ARG A 16 -14.25 0.69 1.60
CA ARG A 16 -14.79 1.76 2.45
C ARG A 16 -14.77 1.39 3.92
N GLN A 17 -15.22 0.18 4.25
CA GLN A 17 -15.23 -0.33 5.63
C GLN A 17 -13.81 -0.39 6.22
N PHE A 18 -12.85 -0.89 5.44
CA PHE A 18 -11.44 -0.98 5.83
C PHE A 18 -10.86 0.38 6.24
N ARG A 19 -11.27 1.47 5.55
CA ARG A 19 -10.79 2.84 5.81
C ARG A 19 -11.53 3.61 6.91
N GLN A 20 -12.81 3.34 7.13
CA GLN A 20 -13.65 4.15 8.03
C GLN A 20 -13.24 4.12 9.51
N VAL A 21 -12.37 3.20 9.92
CA VAL A 21 -11.98 3.02 11.33
C VAL A 21 -10.89 4.02 11.78
N PHE A 22 -10.25 4.75 10.86
CA PHE A 22 -9.14 5.67 11.19
C PHE A 22 -9.33 7.03 10.52
N PRO A 23 -9.83 8.06 11.23
CA PRO A 23 -9.95 9.41 10.67
C PRO A 23 -8.55 9.95 10.36
N ILE A 24 -8.34 10.30 9.09
CA ILE A 24 -7.08 10.87 8.59
C ILE A 24 -7.12 12.37 8.89
N ALA A 25 -6.19 12.87 9.69
CA ALA A 25 -5.97 14.31 9.79
C ALA A 25 -5.40 14.81 8.45
N VAL A 26 -6.06 15.79 7.84
CA VAL A 26 -5.64 16.40 6.57
C VAL A 26 -5.05 17.76 6.89
N ASP A 27 -3.75 17.93 6.64
CA ASP A 27 -3.10 19.23 6.61
C ASP A 27 -2.81 19.57 5.14
N PRO A 28 -3.53 20.52 4.51
CA PRO A 28 -3.34 20.85 3.10
C PRO A 28 -2.03 21.59 2.79
N GLN A 29 -1.25 21.99 3.80
CA GLN A 29 0.00 22.74 3.63
C GLN A 29 1.26 21.91 3.83
N ALA A 30 1.14 20.66 4.28
CA ALA A 30 2.29 19.78 4.43
C ALA A 30 2.61 19.08 3.11
N ASP A 31 3.81 19.34 2.59
CA ASP A 31 4.44 18.54 1.54
C ASP A 31 4.63 17.09 2.03
N MET A 32 5.15 16.20 1.17
CA MET A 32 5.46 14.83 1.57
C MET A 32 6.47 14.80 2.73
N ASP A 33 5.99 14.69 3.97
CA ASP A 33 6.85 14.79 5.16
C ASP A 33 7.68 13.51 5.37
N ILE A 34 7.18 12.35 4.90
CA ILE A 34 7.85 11.06 5.04
C ILE A 34 7.55 10.15 3.84
N ALA A 35 8.59 9.52 3.28
CA ALA A 35 8.48 8.44 2.31
C ALA A 35 8.85 7.08 2.93
N PHE A 36 7.91 6.14 2.93
CA PHE A 36 8.11 4.77 3.39
C PHE A 36 8.43 3.85 2.22
N THR A 37 9.44 2.99 2.39
CA THR A 37 9.63 1.80 1.56
C THR A 37 9.35 0.57 2.43
N LEU A 38 8.35 -0.21 2.05
CA LEU A 38 7.92 -1.41 2.77
C LEU A 38 8.18 -2.65 1.93
N VAL A 39 8.89 -3.62 2.49
CA VAL A 39 9.11 -4.93 1.85
C VAL A 39 8.19 -5.94 2.52
N VAL A 40 7.37 -6.64 1.74
CA VAL A 40 6.29 -7.50 2.25
C VAL A 40 6.27 -8.87 1.56
N HIS A 41 5.87 -9.92 2.27
CA HIS A 41 5.98 -11.29 1.75
C HIS A 41 4.75 -12.22 1.93
N ASP A 42 3.98 -12.13 3.03
CA ASP A 42 3.04 -13.22 3.37
C ASP A 42 1.73 -12.81 4.07
N ASP A 43 1.76 -12.30 5.31
CA ASP A 43 0.51 -12.05 6.05
C ASP A 43 -0.18 -10.75 5.62
N ILE A 44 -1.13 -10.86 4.69
CA ILE A 44 -1.91 -9.72 4.20
C ILE A 44 -2.66 -8.98 5.31
N ARG A 45 -3.14 -9.68 6.35
CA ARG A 45 -3.89 -9.04 7.44
C ARG A 45 -2.96 -8.19 8.29
N GLN A 46 -1.74 -8.67 8.55
CA GLN A 46 -0.71 -7.91 9.25
C GLN A 46 -0.37 -6.64 8.48
N ILE A 47 -0.15 -6.74 7.18
CA ILE A 47 0.26 -5.61 6.34
C ILE A 47 -0.88 -4.61 6.15
N ALA A 48 -2.10 -5.08 5.89
CA ALA A 48 -3.27 -4.21 5.79
C ALA A 48 -3.50 -3.45 7.11
N ARG A 49 -3.33 -4.13 8.25
CA ARG A 49 -3.39 -3.49 9.57
C ARG A 49 -2.28 -2.46 9.76
N LEU A 50 -1.04 -2.77 9.38
CA LEU A 50 0.09 -1.85 9.46
C LEU A 50 -0.17 -0.60 8.63
N LEU A 51 -0.48 -0.76 7.34
CA LEU A 51 -0.79 0.34 6.42
C LEU A 51 -1.90 1.22 6.97
N ARG A 52 -2.97 0.64 7.50
CA ARG A 52 -4.06 1.41 8.12
C ARG A 52 -3.62 2.24 9.32
N MET A 53 -2.65 1.77 10.11
CA MET A 53 -2.14 2.50 11.28
C MET A 53 -1.21 3.65 10.88
N ILE A 54 -0.32 3.43 9.91
CA ILE A 54 0.70 4.40 9.54
C ILE A 54 0.23 5.39 8.47
N TYR A 55 -0.80 5.05 7.69
CA TYR A 55 -1.25 5.87 6.56
C TYR A 55 -1.61 7.29 6.97
N ARG A 56 -1.07 8.24 6.19
CA ARG A 56 -1.34 9.68 6.23
C ARG A 56 -1.40 10.16 4.80
N ILE A 57 -2.26 11.15 4.54
CA ILE A 57 -2.50 11.64 3.17
C ILE A 57 -1.27 12.37 2.60
N ASN A 58 -0.45 12.98 3.46
CA ASN A 58 0.78 13.71 3.10
C ASN A 58 2.04 12.85 3.19
N ASN A 59 1.93 11.51 3.25
CA ASN A 59 3.10 10.63 3.24
C ASN A 59 3.07 9.78 1.97
N TYR A 60 4.23 9.33 1.53
CA TYR A 60 4.37 8.44 0.38
C TYR A 60 4.68 7.01 0.84
N TYR A 61 4.12 6.02 0.16
CA TYR A 61 4.32 4.61 0.47
C TYR A 61 4.64 3.82 -0.80
N CYS A 62 5.89 3.40 -0.91
CA CYS A 62 6.34 2.43 -1.88
C CYS A 62 6.31 1.03 -1.26
N ILE A 63 5.58 0.11 -1.87
CA ILE A 63 5.47 -1.26 -1.35
C ILE A 63 6.07 -2.24 -2.34
N HIS A 64 7.16 -2.85 -1.90
CA HIS A 64 7.85 -3.93 -2.58
C HIS A 64 7.29 -5.27 -2.11
N ILE A 65 6.67 -6.02 -3.02
CA ILE A 65 6.27 -7.40 -2.73
C ILE A 65 7.45 -8.32 -3.06
N ASP A 66 7.96 -9.07 -2.09
CA ASP A 66 9.03 -10.04 -2.29
C ASP A 66 8.63 -10.98 -3.43
N LYS A 67 9.54 -11.20 -4.38
CA LYS A 67 9.28 -12.00 -5.59
C LYS A 67 8.81 -13.42 -5.27
N ARG A 68 9.17 -13.96 -4.11
CA ARG A 68 8.79 -15.32 -3.67
C ARG A 68 7.36 -15.41 -3.13
N SER A 69 6.67 -14.29 -2.95
CA SER A 69 5.32 -14.25 -2.40
C SER A 69 4.31 -14.91 -3.34
N SER A 70 3.31 -15.59 -2.76
CA SER A 70 2.28 -16.29 -3.53
C SER A 70 1.46 -15.34 -4.42
N ILE A 71 0.84 -15.89 -5.47
CA ILE A 71 -0.01 -15.11 -6.38
C ILE A 71 -1.20 -14.55 -5.61
N GLU A 72 -1.78 -15.34 -4.71
CA GLU A 72 -2.89 -14.97 -3.84
C GLU A 72 -2.52 -13.75 -2.99
N PHE A 73 -1.34 -13.76 -2.38
CA PHE A 73 -0.83 -12.63 -1.62
C PHE A 73 -0.64 -11.39 -2.50
N GLN A 74 -0.06 -11.54 -3.69
CA GLN A 74 0.14 -10.43 -4.62
C GLN A 74 -1.19 -9.80 -5.06
N LEU A 75 -2.21 -10.60 -5.34
CA LEU A 75 -3.56 -10.13 -5.68
C LEU A 75 -4.20 -9.43 -4.48
N ALA A 76 -4.05 -9.99 -3.27
CA ALA A 76 -4.56 -9.39 -2.06
C ALA A 76 -3.90 -8.03 -1.77
N MET A 77 -2.59 -7.91 -1.97
CA MET A 77 -1.86 -6.64 -1.86
C MET A 77 -2.33 -5.60 -2.88
N ARG A 78 -2.60 -6.00 -4.13
CA ARG A 78 -3.20 -5.10 -5.13
C ARG A 78 -4.55 -4.56 -4.66
N GLY A 79 -5.38 -5.42 -4.07
CA GLY A 79 -6.66 -5.03 -3.51
C GLY A 79 -6.54 -4.09 -2.30
N VAL A 80 -5.59 -4.34 -1.39
CA VAL A 80 -5.28 -3.44 -0.28
C VAL A 80 -4.85 -2.07 -0.79
N VAL A 81 -3.90 -2.00 -1.73
CA VAL A 81 -3.39 -0.73 -2.27
C VAL A 81 -4.46 0.06 -3.00
N THR A 82 -5.39 -0.61 -3.68
CA THR A 82 -6.56 0.01 -4.34
C THR A 82 -7.42 0.84 -3.38
N CYS A 83 -7.35 0.57 -2.07
CA CYS A 83 -8.08 1.35 -1.07
C CYS A 83 -7.46 2.68 -0.72
N PHE A 84 -6.20 2.89 -1.03
CA PHE A 84 -5.48 4.12 -0.72
C PHE A 84 -5.46 5.07 -1.92
N GLY A 85 -5.00 6.31 -1.68
CA GLY A 85 -4.86 7.30 -2.73
C GLY A 85 -3.64 7.04 -3.62
N ALA A 86 -3.36 7.98 -4.53
CA ALA A 86 -2.21 7.91 -5.43
C ALA A 86 -0.84 7.95 -4.72
N ASN A 87 -0.82 8.17 -3.41
CA ASN A 87 0.38 8.20 -2.57
C ASN A 87 0.81 6.82 -2.04
N VAL A 88 0.11 5.74 -2.41
CA VAL A 88 0.48 4.34 -2.10
C VAL A 88 0.60 3.56 -3.40
N GLU A 89 1.78 3.01 -3.68
CA GLU A 89 2.03 2.26 -4.90
C GLU A 89 2.78 0.96 -4.67
N LEU A 90 2.65 0.04 -5.63
CA LEU A 90 3.41 -1.21 -5.66
C LEU A 90 4.59 -1.05 -6.62
N VAL A 91 5.77 -1.52 -6.21
CA VAL A 91 6.90 -1.70 -7.13
C VAL A 91 6.47 -2.58 -8.32
N PRO A 92 6.81 -2.21 -9.57
CA PRO A 92 6.50 -3.00 -10.77
C PRO A 92 6.97 -4.45 -10.64
N VAL A 93 6.24 -5.39 -11.25
CA VAL A 93 6.53 -6.82 -11.09
C VAL A 93 7.93 -7.17 -11.59
N GLU A 94 8.35 -6.49 -12.65
CA GLU A 94 9.61 -6.65 -13.36
C GLU A 94 10.82 -6.24 -12.49
N GLU A 95 10.59 -5.31 -11.56
CA GLU A 95 11.62 -4.76 -10.67
C GLU A 95 11.67 -5.47 -9.31
N ARG A 96 10.80 -6.45 -9.05
CA ARG A 96 10.78 -7.17 -7.76
C ARG A 96 11.92 -8.18 -7.66
N THR A 97 12.66 -8.14 -6.56
CA THR A 97 13.70 -9.10 -6.17
C THR A 97 13.31 -9.86 -4.89
N ALA A 98 14.01 -10.94 -4.57
CA ALA A 98 13.85 -11.62 -3.27
C ALA A 98 14.67 -10.86 -2.21
N GLY A 99 14.10 -10.58 -1.03
CA GLY A 99 14.85 -9.97 0.07
C GLY A 99 15.19 -8.47 -0.06
N ALA A 100 14.62 -7.79 -1.07
CA ALA A 100 14.71 -6.36 -1.37
C ALA A 100 16.08 -5.79 -1.77
N GLU A 101 16.15 -5.34 -3.03
CA GLU A 101 17.25 -4.51 -3.58
C GLU A 101 16.73 -3.31 -4.41
N SER A 102 15.42 -3.23 -4.67
CA SER A 102 14.79 -2.18 -5.50
C SER A 102 13.91 -1.24 -4.66
N SER A 103 14.03 0.07 -4.92
CA SER A 103 13.31 1.15 -4.24
C SER A 103 12.54 1.99 -5.26
N CYS A 104 11.30 2.39 -4.95
CA CYS A 104 10.57 3.32 -5.80
C CYS A 104 11.34 4.64 -5.86
N HIS A 105 11.50 5.16 -7.07
CA HIS A 105 12.09 6.47 -7.26
C HIS A 105 11.02 7.51 -6.95
N VAL A 106 10.99 8.00 -5.71
CA VAL A 106 10.14 9.15 -5.35
C VAL A 106 10.67 10.34 -6.14
N LYS A 107 10.00 10.68 -7.25
CA LYS A 107 10.29 11.92 -7.97
C LYS A 107 9.79 13.06 -7.10
N VAL A 108 10.70 13.72 -6.40
CA VAL A 108 10.43 15.04 -5.84
C VAL A 108 10.08 15.94 -7.03
N LEU A 109 8.84 16.40 -7.09
CA LEU A 109 8.44 17.42 -8.06
C LEU A 109 9.05 18.72 -7.56
N ASP A 110 10.19 19.11 -8.15
CA ASP A 110 10.71 20.48 -8.06
C ASP A 110 9.80 21.47 -8.80
#